data_AF-A0A0A2B412-F1
#
_entry.id   AF-A0A0A2B412-F1
#
_cell.length_a   1.000
_cell.length_b   1.000
_cell.length_c   1.000
_cell.angle_alpha   90.00
_cell.angle_beta   90.00
_cell.angle_gamma   90.00
#
_symmetry.space_group_name_H-M   'P 1'
#
loop_
_entity.id
_entity.type
_entity.pdbx_description
1 polymer ?
#
loop_
_entity_poly.entity_id
_entity_poly.type
_entity_poly.pdbx_seq_one_letter_code
_entity_poly.pdbx_strand_id
1 'polypeptide(L)' 'MSDLSWADKELIKAWETADNKEVMGWMLNRVQRLGFLAEQNGQYASAVGAYRLLWEMTLKDRPQKKNPYHGNYKG' A
#
# COMPACT_ATOMS: atom_id res chain seq x y z
N MET A 1 -7.89 -8.63 24.35
CA MET A 1 -8.28 -8.56 22.92
C MET A 1 -7.65 -7.29 22.37
N SER A 2 -6.64 -7.41 21.51
CA SER A 2 -5.82 -6.28 21.03
C SER A 2 -6.52 -5.49 19.92
N ASP A 3 -6.30 -4.17 19.87
CA ASP A 3 -6.76 -3.26 18.79
C ASP A 3 -6.48 -3.80 17.38
N LEU A 4 -5.39 -4.57 17.26
CA LEU A 4 -4.99 -5.26 16.05
C LEU A 4 -6.12 -6.15 15.50
N SER A 5 -6.77 -6.93 16.37
CA SER A 5 -7.83 -7.89 15.98
C SER A 5 -9.16 -7.22 15.61
N TRP A 6 -9.42 -6.02 16.14
CA TRP A 6 -10.59 -5.23 15.75
C TRP A 6 -10.39 -4.62 14.37
N ALA A 7 -9.21 -4.04 14.13
CA ALA A 7 -8.86 -3.46 12.84
C ALA A 7 -8.93 -4.49 11.70
N ASP A 8 -8.49 -5.74 11.94
CA ASP A 8 -8.56 -6.80 10.93
C ASP A 8 -10.01 -7.19 10.60
N LYS A 9 -10.90 -7.22 11.60
CA LYS A 9 -12.33 -7.51 11.39
C LYS A 9 -13.02 -6.42 10.56
N GLU A 10 -12.72 -5.15 10.83
CA GLU A 10 -13.28 -4.03 10.05
C GLU A 10 -12.75 -4.01 8.62
N LEU A 11 -11.49 -4.42 8.41
CA LEU A 11 -10.90 -4.54 7.07
C LEU A 11 -11.59 -5.62 6.23
N ILE A 12 -11.90 -6.77 6.85
CA ILE A 12 -12.63 -7.87 6.21
C ILE A 12 -14.04 -7.42 5.82
N LYS A 13 -14.76 -6.74 6.71
CA LYS A 13 -16.09 -6.20 6.40
C LYS A 13 -16.03 -5.18 5.26
N ALA A 14 -15.07 -4.27 5.30
CA ALA A 14 -14.88 -3.27 4.25
C ALA A 14 -14.58 -3.93 2.89
N TRP A 15 -13.85 -5.04 2.88
CA TRP A 15 -13.57 -5.79 1.66
C TRP A 15 -14.82 -6.39 1.01
N GLU A 16 -15.82 -6.80 1.80
CA GLU A 16 -17.08 -7.37 1.29
C GLU A 16 -18.02 -6.32 0.68
N THR A 17 -17.84 -5.03 1.02
CA THR A 17 -18.82 -3.99 0.68
C THR A 17 -18.26 -2.80 -0.12
N ALA A 18 -16.94 -2.59 -0.11
CA ALA A 18 -16.34 -1.37 -0.63
C ALA A 18 -15.76 -1.53 -2.04
N ASP A 19 -15.73 -0.42 -2.77
CA ASP A 19 -15.11 -0.34 -4.09
C ASP A 19 -13.58 -0.54 -3.97
N ASN A 20 -12.95 -1.11 -5.00
CA ASN A 20 -11.57 -1.60 -4.93
C ASN A 20 -10.57 -0.54 -4.44
N LYS A 21 -10.82 0.75 -4.69
CA LYS A 21 -9.93 1.84 -4.27
C LYS A 21 -9.98 2.13 -2.78
N GLU A 22 -11.14 2.05 -2.15
CA GLU A 22 -11.27 2.29 -0.71
C GLU A 22 -10.59 1.17 0.06
N VAL A 23 -10.85 -0.09 -0.32
CA VAL A 23 -10.19 -1.26 0.27
C VAL A 23 -8.66 -1.13 0.19
N MET A 24 -8.13 -0.72 -0.97
CA MET A 24 -6.69 -0.48 -1.14
C MET A 24 -6.18 0.63 -0.21
N GLY A 25 -6.95 1.70 0.00
CA GLY A 25 -6.63 2.74 0.99
C GLY A 25 -6.54 2.21 2.42
N TRP A 26 -7.48 1.33 2.80
CA TRP A 26 -7.46 0.65 4.11
C TRP A 26 -6.25 -0.27 4.27
N MET A 27 -5.95 -1.08 3.25
CA MET A 27 -4.79 -1.97 3.24
C MET A 27 -3.47 -1.19 3.36
N LEU A 28 -3.33 -0.08 2.62
CA LEU A 28 -2.15 0.78 2.69
C LEU A 28 -1.93 1.35 4.10
N ASN A 29 -2.99 1.91 4.69
CA ASN A 29 -2.93 2.43 6.07
C ASN A 29 -2.56 1.32 7.07
N ARG A 30 -3.07 0.11 6.87
CA ARG A 30 -2.78 -1.04 7.74
C ARG A 30 -1.31 -1.46 7.65
N VAL A 31 -0.78 -1.61 6.45
CA VAL A 31 0.62 -2.00 6.22
C VAL A 31 1.58 -0.95 6.79
N GLN A 32 1.29 0.34 6.59
CA GLN A 32 2.08 1.44 7.17
C GLN A 32 2.11 1.38 8.71
N ARG A 33 0.96 1.19 9.36
CA ARG A 33 0.87 1.09 10.82
C ARG A 33 1.62 -0.13 11.38
N LEU A 34 1.55 -1.26 10.67
CA LEU A 34 2.29 -2.47 11.04
C LEU A 34 3.80 -2.25 10.93
N GLY A 35 4.27 -1.60 9.87
CA GLY A 35 5.69 -1.25 9.72
C GLY A 35 6.18 -0.36 10.86
N PHE A 36 5.44 0.70 11.18
CA PHE A 36 5.75 1.61 12.27
C PHE A 36 5.78 0.91 13.64
N LEU A 37 4.78 0.07 13.94
CA LEU A 37 4.74 -0.67 15.20
C LEU A 37 5.87 -1.69 15.31
N ALA A 38 6.19 -2.39 14.22
CA ALA A 38 7.31 -3.32 14.17
C ALA A 38 8.65 -2.61 14.42
N GLU A 39 8.82 -1.41 13.85
CA GLU A 39 10.00 -0.57 14.09
C GLU A 39 10.11 -0.14 15.56
N GLN A 40 9.02 0.34 16.16
CA GLN A 40 9.00 0.71 17.58
C GLN A 40 9.32 -0.46 18.51
N ASN A 41 8.94 -1.68 18.12
CA ASN A 41 9.22 -2.90 18.88
C ASN A 41 10.59 -3.52 18.58
N GLY A 42 11.43 -2.87 17.77
CA GLY A 42 12.76 -3.37 17.37
C GLY A 42 12.71 -4.58 16.41
N GLN A 43 11.54 -4.89 15.85
CA GLN A 43 11.33 -5.98 14.90
C GLN A 43 11.64 -5.52 13.47
N TYR A 44 12.89 -5.15 13.21
CA TYR A 44 13.29 -4.50 11.97
C TYR A 44 13.08 -5.35 10.71
N ALA A 45 13.20 -6.68 10.79
CA ALA A 45 12.91 -7.55 9.65
C ALA A 45 11.44 -7.44 9.19
N SER A 46 10.52 -7.41 10.15
CA SER A 46 9.09 -7.21 9.90
C SER A 46 8.79 -5.80 9.39
N ALA A 47 9.46 -4.78 9.95
CA ALA A 47 9.33 -3.39 9.50
C ALA A 47 9.78 -3.24 8.03
N VAL A 48 10.95 -3.78 7.67
CA VAL A 48 11.45 -3.77 6.29
C VAL A 48 10.50 -4.49 5.35
N GLY A 49 9.95 -5.64 5.75
CA GLY A 49 8.93 -6.36 4.97
C GLY A 49 7.67 -5.52 4.72
N ALA A 50 7.17 -4.85 5.76
CA ALA A 50 6.00 -3.97 5.65
C ALA A 50 6.27 -2.76 4.74
N TYR A 51 7.41 -2.10 4.89
CA TYR A 51 7.76 -0.95 4.03
C TYR A 51 8.01 -1.35 2.58
N ARG A 52 8.59 -2.54 2.34
CA ARG A 52 8.72 -3.08 0.98
C ARG A 52 7.34 -3.30 0.38
N LEU A 53 6.43 -3.97 1.08
CA LEU A 53 5.06 -4.20 0.61
C LEU A 53 4.34 -2.87 0.30
N LEU A 54 4.50 -1.87 1.15
CA LEU A 54 3.94 -0.53 0.93
C LEU A 54 4.46 0.10 -0.38
N TRP A 55 5.76 -0.03 -0.66
CA TRP A 55 6.37 0.41 -1.91
C TRP A 55 5.81 -0.34 -3.13
N GLU A 56 5.64 -1.67 -3.02
CA GLU A 56 5.05 -2.48 -4.09
C GLU A 56 3.61 -2.08 -4.41
N MET A 57 2.82 -1.76 -3.39
CA MET A 57 1.42 -1.35 -3.54
C MET A 57 1.23 0.08 -4.10
N THR A 58 2.24 0.96 -4.01
CA THR A 58 2.07 2.40 -4.31
C THR A 58 2.95 2.96 -5.42
N LEU A 59 4.18 2.46 -5.55
CA LEU A 59 5.25 3.11 -6.31
C LEU A 59 5.87 2.21 -7.38
N LYS A 60 5.81 0.88 -7.23
CA LYS A 60 6.52 -0.07 -8.10
C LYS A 60 6.10 -0.03 -9.58
N ASP A 61 4.82 0.19 -9.87
CA ASP A 61 4.28 0.23 -11.24
C ASP A 61 3.48 1.51 -11.53
N ARG A 62 4.11 2.68 -11.42
CA ARG A 62 3.63 3.82 -12.21
C ARG A 62 4.27 3.73 -13.58
N PRO A 63 3.57 3.27 -14.64
CA PRO A 63 4.12 3.37 -15.99
C PRO A 63 4.46 4.84 -16.21
N GLN A 64 5.74 5.13 -16.45
CA GLN A 64 6.12 6.44 -16.96
C GLN A 64 5.27 6.66 -18.21
N LYS A 65 4.38 7.66 -18.17
CA LYS A 65 3.68 8.10 -19.38
C LYS A 65 4.76 8.35 -20.43
N LYS A 66 4.92 7.45 -21.39
CA LYS A 66 5.68 7.74 -22.61
C LYS A 66 5.03 8.98 -23.20
N ASN A 67 5.75 10.10 -23.19
CA ASN A 67 5.31 11.31 -23.85
C ASN A 67 4.95 10.95 -25.30
N PRO A 68 3.71 11.16 -25.77
CA PRO A 68 3.33 10.84 -27.14
C PRO A 68 3.99 11.77 -28.18
N TYR A 69 4.64 12.86 -27.74
CA TYR A 69 5.11 13.96 -28.57
C TYR A 69 6.60 13.90 -28.94
N HIS A 70 7.19 12.72 -29.05
CA HIS A 70 8.50 12.57 -29.68
C HIS A 70 8.34 11.97 -31.08
N GLY A 71 8.33 12.82 -32.12
CA GLY A 71 8.71 12.38 -33.46
C GLY A 71 7.88 12.81 -34.67
N ASN A 72 7.23 13.98 -34.68
CA ASN A 72 6.57 14.48 -35.90
C ASN A 72 7.20 15.75 -36.50
N TYR A 73 8.52 15.89 -36.41
CA TYR A 73 9.25 16.79 -37.31
C TYR A 73 9.53 16.04 -38.61
N LYS A 74 8.55 16.04 -39.52
CA LYS A 74 8.81 15.76 -40.95
C LYS A 74 9.38 17.05 -41.55
N GLY A 75 10.56 16.94 -42.15
CA GLY A 75 11.15 17.99 -42.98
C GLY A 75 10.42 18.19 -44.30
#